data_AF-A0A7J9PHU4-F1
#
_entry.id   AF-A0A7J9PHU4-F1
#
_cell.length_a   1.000
_cell.length_b   1.000
_cell.length_c   1.000
_cell.angle_alpha   90.00
_cell.angle_beta   90.00
_cell.angle_gamma   90.00
#
_symmetry.space_group_name_H-M   'P 1'
#
loop_
_entity.id
_entity.type
_entity.pdbx_description
1 polymer ?
#
loop_
_entity_poly.entity_id
_entity_poly.type
_entity_poly.pdbx_seq_one_letter_code
_entity_poly.pdbx_strand_id
1 'polypeptide(L)'
;MFIFIILNTLIPPKVMDYSIHEALTFSNTEFLKKIFENLKLNGNPVYVPPYENLENGGIFIPSNEKFSLNLSAFDENLIFITNQNASKEMGVLISPPIGSGILKKFEENFGSSISNLDLNSIFSLIQSTLSSMDLIEELDFDEKNGKISVKIYKNEETSNFGKLYYLSPVISSIFLAISKSKDVPIFIKEFIEFEDYLEFVLVELKSE
;
A
#
# COMPACT_ATOMS: atom_id res chain seq x y z
N MET A 1 0.71 -1.00 -28.29
CA MET A 1 0.23 -0.52 -26.98
C MET A 1 1.40 -0.46 -25.99
N PHE A 2 2.43 0.31 -26.34
CA PHE A 2 3.69 0.44 -25.58
C PHE A 2 4.22 1.89 -25.60
N ILE A 3 3.44 2.83 -26.15
CA ILE A 3 3.87 4.21 -26.42
C ILE A 3 3.31 5.21 -25.37
N PHE A 4 2.47 4.78 -24.44
CA PHE A 4 1.94 5.66 -23.39
C PHE A 4 2.87 5.82 -22.17
N ILE A 5 3.92 5.01 -22.05
CA ILE A 5 4.88 5.05 -20.94
C ILE A 5 5.97 6.14 -21.12
N ILE A 6 6.09 6.74 -22.32
CA ILE A 6 7.20 7.67 -22.64
C ILE A 6 6.83 9.16 -22.44
N LEU A 7 5.57 9.49 -22.14
CA LEU A 7 5.09 10.89 -22.13
C LEU A 7 5.13 11.58 -20.75
N ASN A 8 6.04 11.18 -19.87
CA ASN A 8 6.23 11.82 -18.55
C ASN A 8 7.58 12.55 -18.38
N THR A 9 8.30 12.84 -19.46
CA THR A 9 9.67 13.39 -19.39
C THR A 9 9.84 14.87 -19.79
N LEU A 10 8.76 15.64 -20.02
CA LEU A 10 8.90 17.02 -20.52
C LEU A 10 8.08 18.11 -19.82
N ILE A 11 7.76 17.96 -18.53
CA ILE A 11 7.29 19.09 -17.71
C ILE A 11 7.99 19.01 -16.35
N PRO A 12 8.73 20.05 -15.91
CA PRO A 12 9.23 20.09 -14.54
C PRO A 12 8.02 20.04 -13.59
N PRO A 13 8.01 19.17 -12.56
CA PRO A 13 6.86 18.95 -11.68
C PRO A 13 6.57 20.12 -10.71
N LYS A 14 7.04 21.33 -11.01
CA LYS A 14 6.68 22.53 -10.25
C LYS A 14 5.37 23.08 -10.80
N VAL A 15 4.30 22.81 -10.05
CA VAL A 15 2.93 23.30 -10.24
C VAL A 15 2.17 22.55 -11.35
N MET A 16 1.99 21.25 -11.17
CA MET A 16 0.89 20.54 -11.84
C MET A 16 -0.38 20.75 -11.01
N ASP A 17 -1.39 21.39 -11.58
CA ASP A 17 -2.71 21.51 -10.98
C ASP A 17 -3.28 20.11 -10.71
N TYR A 18 -3.96 19.91 -9.57
CA TYR A 18 -4.61 18.65 -9.20
C TYR A 18 -5.51 18.13 -10.33
N SER A 19 -6.23 19.04 -11.01
CA SER A 19 -7.09 18.67 -12.15
C SER A 19 -6.31 18.07 -13.33
N ILE A 20 -5.06 18.48 -13.55
CA ILE A 20 -4.18 17.92 -14.59
C ILE A 20 -3.62 16.58 -14.13
N HIS A 21 -3.22 16.48 -12.85
CA HIS A 21 -2.76 15.22 -12.28
C HIS A 21 -3.87 14.14 -12.31
N GLU A 22 -5.08 14.52 -11.93
CA GLU A 22 -6.27 13.68 -12.00
C GLU A 22 -6.53 13.25 -13.45
N ALA A 23 -6.56 14.18 -14.42
CA ALA A 23 -6.77 13.84 -15.82
C ALA A 23 -5.73 12.84 -16.37
N LEU A 24 -4.47 12.92 -15.92
CA LEU A 24 -3.41 12.01 -16.34
C LEU A 24 -3.49 10.62 -15.69
N THR A 25 -4.01 10.55 -14.46
CA THR A 25 -4.01 9.31 -13.66
C THR A 25 -5.37 8.60 -13.66
N PHE A 26 -6.46 9.32 -13.91
CA PHE A 26 -7.85 8.82 -13.82
C PHE A 26 -8.06 7.57 -14.66
N SER A 27 -7.68 7.61 -15.94
CA SER A 27 -7.88 6.47 -16.85
C SER A 27 -7.15 5.20 -16.38
N ASN A 28 -5.94 5.33 -15.82
CA ASN A 28 -5.16 4.23 -15.28
C ASN A 28 -5.78 3.70 -13.98
N THR A 29 -6.22 4.61 -13.11
CA THR A 29 -6.90 4.29 -11.85
C THR A 29 -8.19 3.51 -12.10
N GLU A 30 -9.04 3.99 -12.99
CA GLU A 30 -10.30 3.33 -13.34
C GLU A 30 -10.08 1.98 -14.04
N PHE A 31 -9.02 1.86 -14.85
CA PHE A 31 -8.64 0.58 -15.43
C PHE A 31 -8.21 -0.44 -14.37
N LEU A 32 -7.39 -0.03 -13.41
CA LEU A 32 -6.95 -0.89 -12.30
C LEU A 32 -8.13 -1.32 -11.42
N LYS A 33 -9.02 -0.39 -11.05
CA LYS A 33 -10.25 -0.72 -10.30
C LYS A 33 -11.05 -1.81 -11.01
N LYS A 34 -11.29 -1.66 -12.32
CA LYS A 34 -12.01 -2.66 -13.12
C LYS A 34 -11.31 -4.01 -13.15
N ILE A 35 -9.97 -4.06 -13.24
CA ILE A 35 -9.25 -5.34 -13.17
C ILE A 35 -9.52 -6.01 -11.82
N PHE A 36 -9.28 -5.30 -10.72
CA PHE A 36 -9.38 -5.88 -9.37
C PHE A 36 -10.82 -6.28 -9.00
N GLU A 37 -11.82 -5.51 -9.44
CA GLU A 37 -13.24 -5.87 -9.30
C GLU A 37 -13.58 -7.15 -10.08
N ASN A 38 -13.06 -7.29 -11.30
CA ASN A 38 -13.32 -8.47 -12.13
C ASN A 38 -12.61 -9.74 -11.65
N LEU A 39 -11.48 -9.60 -10.95
CA LEU A 39 -10.75 -10.71 -10.35
C LEU A 39 -11.49 -11.32 -9.14
N LYS A 40 -12.52 -10.64 -8.62
CA LYS A 40 -13.34 -11.09 -7.48
C LYS A 40 -12.49 -11.52 -6.27
N LEU A 41 -11.48 -10.71 -5.96
CA LEU A 41 -10.65 -10.91 -4.78
C LEU A 41 -11.46 -10.58 -3.53
N ASN A 42 -11.53 -11.52 -2.59
CA ASN A 42 -12.37 -11.40 -1.39
C ASN A 42 -11.56 -11.22 -0.10
N GLY A 43 -10.23 -11.35 -0.16
CA GLY A 43 -9.35 -11.14 0.99
C GLY A 43 -8.90 -9.69 1.12
N ASN A 44 -8.66 -9.25 2.35
CA ASN A 44 -7.98 -8.00 2.61
C ASN A 44 -6.47 -8.11 2.28
N PRO A 45 -5.82 -7.01 1.91
CA PRO A 45 -4.40 -6.99 1.53
C PRO A 45 -3.47 -7.33 2.69
N VAL A 46 -2.33 -7.92 2.32
CA VAL A 46 -1.14 -8.13 3.16
C VAL A 46 0.00 -7.31 2.57
N TYR A 47 0.60 -6.45 3.38
CA TYR A 47 1.78 -5.67 3.04
C TYR A 47 3.03 -6.41 3.47
N VAL A 48 3.85 -6.79 2.50
CA VAL A 48 5.02 -7.65 2.70
C VAL A 48 6.28 -6.80 2.65
N PRO A 49 7.18 -6.90 3.66
CA PRO A 49 8.42 -6.14 3.67
C PRO A 49 9.38 -6.64 2.58
N PRO A 50 10.39 -5.85 2.20
CA PRO A 50 11.49 -6.31 1.37
C PRO A 50 12.23 -7.55 1.91
N TYR A 51 12.58 -8.50 1.03
CA TYR A 51 13.51 -9.61 1.32
C TYR A 51 14.17 -10.12 0.04
N GLU A 52 15.02 -11.15 0.12
CA GLU A 52 15.89 -11.61 -0.98
C GLU A 52 15.17 -11.84 -2.33
N ASN A 53 13.96 -12.43 -2.34
CA ASN A 53 13.22 -12.71 -3.57
C ASN A 53 12.21 -11.59 -3.95
N LEU A 54 12.07 -10.56 -3.11
CA LEU A 54 11.11 -9.48 -3.25
C LEU A 54 11.73 -8.19 -2.71
N GLU A 55 12.76 -7.69 -3.40
CA GLU A 55 13.62 -6.59 -2.94
C GLU A 55 12.85 -5.28 -2.67
N ASN A 56 11.75 -5.07 -3.38
CA ASN A 56 10.89 -3.89 -3.19
C ASN A 56 9.72 -4.12 -2.21
N GLY A 57 9.61 -5.32 -1.64
CA GLY A 57 8.41 -5.75 -0.92
C GLY A 57 7.21 -5.91 -1.85
N GLY A 58 6.00 -6.02 -1.30
CA GLY A 58 4.82 -6.25 -2.13
C GLY A 58 3.50 -6.02 -1.40
N ILE A 59 2.43 -5.93 -2.18
CA ILE A 59 1.05 -5.98 -1.68
C ILE A 59 0.44 -7.27 -2.21
N PHE A 60 0.12 -8.20 -1.33
CA PHE A 60 -0.59 -9.43 -1.69
C PHE A 60 -2.08 -9.27 -1.39
N ILE A 61 -2.93 -9.48 -2.38
CA ILE A 61 -4.39 -9.45 -2.26
C ILE A 61 -4.92 -10.88 -2.44
N PRO A 62 -5.37 -11.55 -1.36
CA PRO A 62 -5.85 -12.92 -1.45
C PRO A 62 -7.18 -13.04 -2.20
N SER A 63 -7.38 -14.15 -2.91
CA SER A 63 -8.67 -14.44 -3.55
C SER A 63 -9.76 -14.85 -2.55
N ASN A 64 -9.39 -15.29 -1.35
CA ASN A 64 -10.29 -15.80 -0.31
C ASN A 64 -10.00 -15.14 1.05
N GLU A 65 -11.03 -14.88 1.85
CA GLU A 65 -10.87 -14.36 3.23
C GLU A 65 -10.02 -15.27 4.12
N LYS A 66 -10.19 -16.60 3.96
CA LYS A 66 -9.36 -17.61 4.61
C LYS A 66 -8.22 -17.99 3.68
N PHE A 67 -7.11 -17.27 3.76
CA PHE A 67 -5.92 -17.50 2.96
C PHE A 67 -4.76 -18.08 3.77
N SER A 68 -3.73 -18.54 3.06
CA SER A 68 -2.43 -18.91 3.60
C SER A 68 -1.36 -18.08 2.89
N LEU A 69 -0.41 -17.54 3.64
CA LEU A 69 0.67 -16.74 3.07
C LEU A 69 1.90 -17.63 2.88
N ASN A 70 2.34 -17.83 1.64
CA ASN A 70 3.56 -18.54 1.32
C ASN A 70 4.57 -17.58 0.68
N LEU A 71 5.42 -16.96 1.52
CA LEU A 71 6.41 -15.98 1.07
C LEU A 71 7.45 -16.58 0.10
N SER A 72 7.68 -17.90 0.17
CA SER A 72 8.60 -18.59 -0.76
C SER A 72 8.08 -18.65 -2.19
N ALA A 73 6.76 -18.46 -2.39
CA ALA A 73 6.12 -18.45 -3.70
C ALA A 73 6.10 -17.07 -4.36
N PHE A 74 6.57 -16.01 -3.69
CA PHE A 74 6.59 -14.65 -4.21
C PHE A 74 7.93 -14.34 -4.87
N ASP A 75 7.86 -13.68 -6.02
CA ASP A 75 8.99 -13.25 -6.86
C ASP A 75 8.58 -11.93 -7.53
N GLU A 76 9.50 -10.99 -7.72
CA GLU A 76 9.22 -9.69 -8.34
C GLU A 76 8.63 -9.78 -9.76
N ASN A 77 8.85 -10.89 -10.46
CA ASN A 77 8.33 -11.12 -11.81
C ASN A 77 6.91 -11.71 -11.81
N LEU A 78 6.34 -12.03 -10.65
CA LEU A 78 5.02 -12.64 -10.51
C LEU A 78 3.95 -11.62 -10.12
N ILE A 79 2.94 -11.47 -10.99
CA ILE A 79 1.75 -10.65 -10.73
C ILE A 79 0.60 -11.50 -10.19
N PHE A 80 0.46 -12.74 -10.68
CA PHE A 80 -0.60 -13.66 -10.28
C PHE A 80 0.00 -14.86 -9.55
N ILE A 81 -0.44 -15.08 -8.32
CA ILE A 81 -0.10 -16.28 -7.56
C ILE A 81 -1.19 -17.32 -7.84
N THR A 82 -0.94 -18.14 -8.86
CA THR A 82 -1.86 -19.19 -9.26
C THR A 82 -1.35 -20.54 -8.75
N ASN A 83 -1.82 -20.96 -7.58
CA ASN A 83 -1.58 -22.32 -7.11
C ASN A 83 -2.88 -23.13 -7.21
N GLN A 84 -3.01 -23.94 -8.27
CA GLN A 84 -4.20 -24.80 -8.46
C GLN A 84 -4.31 -25.88 -7.37
N ASN A 85 -3.20 -26.27 -6.74
CA ASN A 85 -3.16 -27.31 -5.72
C ASN A 85 -3.37 -26.75 -4.30
N ALA A 86 -3.22 -25.44 -4.10
CA ALA A 86 -3.46 -24.76 -2.82
C ALA A 86 -4.28 -23.49 -3.05
N SER A 87 -5.59 -23.65 -3.24
CA SER A 87 -6.54 -22.55 -3.49
C SER A 87 -6.54 -21.44 -2.42
N LYS A 88 -6.05 -21.74 -1.21
CA LYS A 88 -5.87 -20.77 -0.12
C LYS A 88 -4.68 -19.83 -0.31
N GLU A 89 -3.74 -20.15 -1.18
CA GLU A 89 -2.57 -19.32 -1.49
C GLU A 89 -2.81 -18.43 -2.72
N MET A 90 -3.95 -18.58 -3.39
CA MET A 90 -4.27 -17.84 -4.60
C MET A 90 -4.51 -16.36 -4.29
N GLY A 91 -3.99 -15.50 -5.17
CA GLY A 91 -4.16 -14.05 -5.07
C GLY A 91 -3.39 -13.29 -6.13
N VAL A 92 -3.38 -11.98 -5.98
CA VAL A 92 -2.60 -11.05 -6.80
C VAL A 92 -1.46 -10.50 -5.97
N LEU A 93 -0.25 -10.55 -6.49
CA LEU A 93 0.91 -9.88 -5.93
C LEU A 93 1.17 -8.62 -6.75
N ILE A 94 1.21 -7.46 -6.08
CA ILE A 94 1.62 -6.20 -6.67
C ILE A 94 3.07 -5.96 -6.28
N SER A 95 3.99 -6.20 -7.22
CA SER A 95 5.41 -5.90 -7.11
C SER A 95 5.90 -5.22 -8.40
N PRO A 96 6.60 -4.06 -8.33
CA PRO A 96 6.84 -3.28 -7.13
C PRO A 96 5.52 -2.75 -6.53
N PRO A 97 5.44 -2.56 -5.20
CA PRO A 97 4.18 -2.21 -4.57
C PRO A 97 3.77 -0.77 -4.89
N ILE A 98 2.45 -0.55 -5.00
CA ILE A 98 1.87 0.79 -5.11
C ILE A 98 2.26 1.60 -3.88
N GLY A 99 2.70 2.84 -4.07
CA GLY A 99 3.21 3.67 -2.97
C GLY A 99 4.71 3.50 -2.69
N SER A 100 5.43 2.60 -3.37
CA SER A 100 6.89 2.43 -3.23
C SER A 100 7.69 3.73 -3.49
N GLY A 101 7.23 4.58 -4.39
CA GLY A 101 7.85 5.89 -4.62
C GLY A 101 7.74 6.84 -3.41
N ILE A 102 6.61 6.79 -2.69
CA ILE A 102 6.39 7.58 -1.47
C ILE A 102 7.18 6.97 -0.30
N LEU A 103 7.24 5.64 -0.21
CA LEU A 103 8.08 4.94 0.76
C LEU A 103 9.54 5.41 0.69
N LYS A 104 10.09 5.57 -0.54
CA LYS A 104 11.43 6.13 -0.74
C LYS A 104 11.56 7.56 -0.21
N LYS A 105 10.50 8.38 -0.29
CA LYS A 105 10.49 9.73 0.30
C LYS A 105 10.58 9.70 1.82
N PHE A 106 9.99 8.70 2.48
CA PHE A 106 10.18 8.52 3.92
C PHE A 106 11.65 8.24 4.26
N GLU A 107 12.30 7.35 3.52
CA GLU A 107 13.72 7.02 3.73
C GLU A 107 14.64 8.20 3.41
N GLU A 108 14.35 8.96 2.34
CA GLU A 108 15.07 10.19 1.99
C GLU A 108 14.96 11.25 3.10
N ASN A 109 13.75 11.46 3.65
CA ASN A 109 13.51 12.41 4.74
C ASN A 109 14.15 11.96 6.06
N PHE A 110 14.19 10.66 6.32
CA PHE A 110 14.88 10.09 7.48
C PHE A 110 16.41 10.13 7.32
N GLY A 111 16.91 10.03 6.08
CA GLY A 111 18.33 10.00 5.73
C GLY A 111 18.95 8.60 5.72
N SER A 112 18.15 7.55 5.97
CA SER A 112 18.59 6.15 5.93
C SER A 112 17.40 5.20 5.75
N SER A 113 17.66 3.88 5.80
CA SER A 113 16.58 2.90 5.90
C SER A 113 15.72 3.15 7.14
N ILE A 114 14.40 2.93 7.00
CA ILE A 114 13.42 3.00 8.09
C ILE A 114 13.21 1.66 8.81
N SER A 115 14.01 0.64 8.50
CA SER A 115 13.96 -0.66 9.18
C SER A 115 14.26 -0.52 10.67
N ASN A 116 13.55 -1.29 11.50
CA ASN A 116 13.70 -1.36 12.96
C ASN A 116 13.38 -0.06 13.71
N LEU A 117 12.64 0.88 13.13
CA LEU A 117 12.09 2.02 13.87
C LEU A 117 10.92 1.58 14.74
N ASP A 118 10.79 2.20 15.92
CA ASP A 118 9.62 2.02 16.76
C ASP A 118 8.38 2.70 16.14
N LEU A 119 7.18 2.29 16.59
CA LEU A 119 5.93 2.78 16.02
C LEU A 119 5.78 4.31 16.11
N ASN A 120 6.16 4.94 17.22
CA ASN A 120 6.02 6.41 17.33
C ASN A 120 6.91 7.13 16.32
N SER A 121 8.14 6.65 16.15
CA SER A 121 9.09 7.21 15.19
C SER A 121 8.61 7.07 13.75
N ILE A 122 8.13 5.88 13.36
CA ILE A 122 7.64 5.64 11.98
C ILE A 122 6.38 6.46 11.68
N PHE A 123 5.41 6.54 12.60
CA PHE A 123 4.19 7.34 12.40
C PHE A 123 4.51 8.84 12.33
N SER A 124 5.43 9.33 13.16
CA SER A 124 5.88 10.73 13.11
C SER A 124 6.56 11.06 11.77
N LEU A 125 7.40 10.15 11.25
CA LEU A 125 8.05 10.29 9.95
C LEU A 125 7.03 10.28 8.79
N ILE A 126 6.07 9.35 8.83
CA ILE A 126 5.00 9.26 7.83
C ILE A 126 4.17 10.55 7.84
N GLN A 127 3.68 10.99 9.01
CA GLN A 127 2.90 12.21 9.16
C GLN A 127 3.65 13.41 8.60
N SER A 128 4.88 13.65 9.09
CA SER A 128 5.67 14.82 8.67
C SER A 128 5.96 14.83 7.17
N THR A 129 6.26 13.67 6.59
CA THR A 129 6.57 13.56 5.15
C THR A 129 5.31 13.77 4.31
N LEU A 130 4.22 13.06 4.60
CA LEU A 130 3.00 13.15 3.80
C LEU A 130 2.34 14.54 3.91
N SER A 131 2.31 15.15 5.10
CA SER A 131 1.81 16.52 5.25
C SER A 131 2.68 17.55 4.52
N SER A 132 4.00 17.36 4.47
CA SER A 132 4.87 18.28 3.70
C SER A 132 4.64 18.25 2.18
N MET A 133 3.96 17.21 1.70
CA MET A 133 3.57 17.03 0.30
C MET A 133 2.08 17.29 0.07
N ASP A 134 1.36 17.80 1.08
CA ASP A 134 -0.10 18.00 1.07
C ASP A 134 -0.90 16.72 0.75
N LEU A 135 -0.35 15.53 1.04
CA LEU A 135 -1.00 14.25 0.73
C LEU A 135 -1.93 13.73 1.84
N ILE A 136 -1.74 14.17 3.07
CA ILE A 136 -2.63 13.88 4.20
C ILE A 136 -2.75 15.11 5.11
N GLU A 137 -3.89 15.24 5.77
CA GLU A 137 -4.07 16.20 6.85
C GLU A 137 -3.54 15.62 8.16
N GLU A 138 -4.08 14.47 8.59
CA GLU A 138 -3.82 13.89 9.89
C GLU A 138 -3.81 12.35 9.84
N LEU A 139 -2.92 11.77 10.65
CA LEU A 139 -2.72 10.35 10.85
C LEU A 139 -2.61 10.08 12.34
N ASP A 140 -3.56 9.32 12.87
CA ASP A 140 -3.54 8.84 14.26
C ASP A 140 -3.27 7.34 14.31
N PHE A 141 -2.66 6.89 15.39
CA PHE A 141 -2.54 5.46 15.67
C PHE A 141 -2.66 5.14 17.16
N ASP A 142 -3.07 3.91 17.44
CA ASP A 142 -3.13 3.34 18.79
C ASP A 142 -2.74 1.86 18.73
N GLU A 143 -1.95 1.40 19.69
CA GLU A 143 -1.54 0.00 19.78
C GLU A 143 -2.13 -0.64 21.04
N LYS A 144 -2.98 -1.66 20.85
CA LYS A 144 -3.61 -2.41 21.96
C LYS A 144 -3.65 -3.89 21.66
N ASN A 145 -3.16 -4.69 22.60
CA ASN A 145 -3.21 -6.16 22.55
C ASN A 145 -2.59 -6.75 21.25
N GLY A 146 -1.49 -6.18 20.77
CA GLY A 146 -0.81 -6.62 19.54
C GLY A 146 -1.56 -6.30 18.24
N LYS A 147 -2.52 -5.37 18.29
CA LYS A 147 -3.18 -4.79 17.12
C LYS A 147 -2.85 -3.31 17.06
N ILE A 148 -2.67 -2.80 15.85
CA ILE A 148 -2.44 -1.38 15.58
C ILE A 148 -3.71 -0.85 14.91
N SER A 149 -4.42 0.08 15.55
CA SER A 149 -5.46 0.86 14.87
C SER A 149 -4.79 2.08 14.24
N VAL A 150 -5.08 2.33 12.96
CA VAL A 150 -4.59 3.47 12.19
C VAL A 150 -5.79 4.23 11.66
N LYS A 151 -5.83 5.53 11.92
CA LYS A 151 -6.84 6.44 11.37
C LYS A 151 -6.19 7.41 10.42
N ILE A 152 -6.70 7.46 9.20
CA ILE A 152 -6.26 8.38 8.15
C ILE A 152 -7.41 9.35 7.90
N TYR A 153 -7.24 10.63 8.22
CA TYR A 153 -8.27 11.63 7.97
C TYR A 153 -8.39 11.90 6.47
N LYS A 154 -9.64 11.99 6.00
CA LYS A 154 -9.94 12.00 4.59
C LYS A 154 -9.60 13.34 3.94
N ASN A 155 -8.95 13.27 2.79
CA ASN A 155 -8.86 14.35 1.82
C ASN A 155 -9.13 13.80 0.39
N GLU A 156 -8.89 14.62 -0.63
CA GLU A 156 -9.06 14.22 -2.04
C GLU A 156 -8.18 13.00 -2.43
N GLU A 157 -6.97 12.90 -1.89
CA GLU A 157 -6.00 11.83 -2.21
C GLU A 157 -6.36 10.47 -1.59
N THR A 158 -7.01 10.46 -0.42
CA THR A 158 -7.34 9.22 0.30
C THR A 158 -8.73 8.67 -0.02
N SER A 159 -9.63 9.52 -0.56
CA SER A 159 -11.05 9.17 -0.72
C SER A 159 -11.39 8.45 -2.02
N ASN A 160 -10.46 8.39 -2.98
CA ASN A 160 -10.75 7.99 -4.37
C ASN A 160 -10.91 6.48 -4.62
N PHE A 161 -10.63 5.63 -3.63
CA PHE A 161 -10.52 4.17 -3.82
C PHE A 161 -11.53 3.31 -3.05
N GLY A 162 -12.21 3.86 -2.04
CA GLY A 162 -13.18 3.11 -1.22
C GLY A 162 -12.62 1.77 -0.73
N LYS A 163 -13.33 0.66 -1.01
CA LYS A 163 -12.89 -0.71 -0.63
C LYS A 163 -11.60 -1.18 -1.31
N LEU A 164 -11.18 -0.53 -2.39
CA LEU A 164 -9.93 -0.81 -3.10
C LEU A 164 -8.80 0.09 -2.60
N TYR A 165 -8.85 0.55 -1.35
CA TYR A 165 -7.88 1.48 -0.74
C TYR A 165 -6.41 1.10 -0.94
N TYR A 166 -6.10 -0.20 -1.11
CA TYR A 166 -4.75 -0.69 -1.38
C TYR A 166 -4.19 -0.28 -2.75
N LEU A 167 -5.03 0.27 -3.62
CA LEU A 167 -4.62 0.91 -4.87
C LEU A 167 -4.26 2.40 -4.68
N SER A 168 -4.52 3.00 -3.52
CA SER A 168 -4.06 4.35 -3.19
C SER A 168 -2.56 4.35 -2.88
N PRO A 169 -1.73 5.14 -3.60
CA PRO A 169 -0.31 5.27 -3.28
C PRO A 169 -0.06 5.78 -1.86
N VAL A 170 -0.89 6.71 -1.38
CA VAL A 170 -0.76 7.30 -0.04
C VAL A 170 -1.01 6.23 1.02
N ILE A 171 -2.18 5.59 0.99
CA ILE A 171 -2.56 4.57 1.98
C ILE A 171 -1.58 3.38 1.96
N SER A 172 -1.23 2.89 0.76
CA SER A 172 -0.31 1.77 0.65
C SER A 172 1.10 2.11 1.13
N SER A 173 1.59 3.34 0.92
CA SER A 173 2.90 3.75 1.43
C SER A 173 2.98 3.68 2.97
N ILE A 174 1.90 4.03 3.67
CA ILE A 174 1.80 3.99 5.13
C ILE A 174 1.99 2.55 5.62
N PHE A 175 1.23 1.60 5.05
CA PHE A 175 1.29 0.21 5.49
C PHE A 175 2.57 -0.51 5.04
N LEU A 176 3.13 -0.15 3.88
CA LEU A 176 4.45 -0.62 3.47
C LEU A 176 5.54 -0.13 4.43
N ALA A 177 5.48 1.13 4.88
CA ALA A 177 6.43 1.68 5.83
C ALA A 177 6.37 0.96 7.18
N ILE A 178 5.16 0.69 7.68
CA ILE A 178 4.96 -0.08 8.91
C ILE A 178 5.52 -1.50 8.75
N SER A 179 5.18 -2.18 7.64
CA SER A 179 5.68 -3.53 7.33
C SER A 179 7.20 -3.59 7.27
N LYS A 180 7.83 -2.66 6.53
CA LYS A 180 9.29 -2.54 6.42
C LYS A 180 9.96 -2.18 7.74
N SER A 181 9.35 -1.32 8.55
CA SER A 181 9.88 -0.92 9.86
C SER A 181 9.88 -2.09 10.83
N LYS A 182 8.84 -2.92 10.81
CA LYS A 182 8.69 -4.07 11.71
C LYS A 182 9.33 -5.37 11.19
N ASP A 183 9.75 -5.38 9.92
CA ASP A 183 10.30 -6.55 9.22
C ASP A 183 9.38 -7.79 9.27
N VAL A 184 8.07 -7.56 9.22
CA VAL A 184 7.04 -8.61 9.23
C VAL A 184 5.88 -8.26 8.30
N PRO A 185 5.23 -9.25 7.66
CA PRO A 185 4.03 -8.98 6.89
C PRO A 185 2.90 -8.40 7.75
N ILE A 186 2.25 -7.34 7.27
CA ILE A 186 1.15 -6.66 7.94
C ILE A 186 -0.15 -6.95 7.20
N PHE A 187 -1.10 -7.60 7.87
CA PHE A 187 -2.42 -7.88 7.34
C PHE A 187 -3.43 -6.81 7.80
N ILE A 188 -4.21 -6.30 6.86
CA ILE A 188 -5.34 -5.42 7.19
C ILE A 188 -6.52 -6.29 7.62
N LYS A 189 -6.74 -6.41 8.92
CA LYS A 189 -7.79 -7.26 9.46
C LYS A 189 -9.18 -6.65 9.22
N GLU A 190 -9.33 -5.37 9.50
CA GLU A 190 -10.60 -4.64 9.38
C GLU A 190 -10.36 -3.28 8.72
N PHE A 191 -11.32 -2.85 7.91
CA PHE A 191 -11.38 -1.53 7.30
C PHE A 191 -12.78 -0.98 7.49
N ILE A 192 -12.88 0.21 8.07
CA ILE A 192 -14.14 0.92 8.30
C ILE A 192 -13.97 2.34 7.79
N GLU A 193 -14.95 2.78 6.99
CA GLU A 193 -15.00 4.14 6.48
C GLU A 193 -16.00 4.95 7.32
N PHE A 194 -15.50 5.99 7.99
CA PHE A 194 -16.32 7.00 8.68
C PHE A 194 -16.50 8.23 7.80
N GLU A 195 -17.25 9.23 8.26
CA GLU A 195 -17.44 10.47 7.49
C GLU A 195 -16.11 11.20 7.28
N ASP A 196 -15.36 11.42 8.37
CA ASP A 196 -14.15 12.26 8.36
C ASP A 196 -12.83 11.48 8.20
N TYR A 197 -12.82 10.17 8.49
CA TYR A 197 -11.60 9.36 8.48
C TYR A 197 -11.83 7.92 8.02
N LEU A 198 -10.74 7.27 7.65
CA LEU A 198 -10.64 5.85 7.36
C LEU A 198 -9.97 5.17 8.56
N GLU A 199 -10.57 4.12 9.11
CA GLU A 199 -9.97 3.33 10.19
C GLU A 199 -9.56 1.95 9.71
N PHE A 200 -8.33 1.56 10.05
CA PHE A 200 -7.72 0.29 9.69
C PHE A 200 -7.22 -0.41 10.95
N VAL A 201 -7.55 -1.70 11.09
CA VAL A 201 -6.99 -2.55 12.15
C VAL A 201 -5.95 -3.46 11.53
N LEU A 202 -4.70 -3.27 11.93
CA LEU A 202 -3.54 -4.02 11.45
C LEU A 202 -3.20 -5.16 12.41
N VAL A 203 -2.79 -6.29 11.85
CA VAL A 203 -2.20 -7.41 12.61
C VAL A 203 -0.95 -7.91 11.91
N GLU A 204 0.06 -8.26 12.69
CA GLU A 204 1.25 -8.93 12.18
C GLU A 204 0.91 -10.37 11.82
N LEU A 205 1.31 -10.81 10.63
CA LEU A 205 1.32 -12.22 10.28
C LEU A 205 2.69 -12.78 10.63
N LYS A 206 2.73 -13.72 11.56
CA LYS A 206 3.94 -14.51 11.79
C LYS A 206 4.07 -15.52 10.66
N SER A 207 5.22 -15.54 10.01
CA SER A 207 5.61 -16.67 9.17
C SER A 207 5.72 -17.90 10.08
N GLU A 208 4.87 -18.89 9.86
CA GLU A 208 5.03 -20.23 10.47
C GLU A 208 6.19 -20.99 9.80
#